data_AF-A0A0J1HUA9-F1
#
_entry.id   AF-A0A0J1HUA9-F1
#
_cell.length_a   1.000
_cell.length_b   1.000
_cell.length_c   1.000
_cell.angle_alpha   90.00
_cell.angle_beta   90.00
_cell.angle_gamma   90.00
#
_symmetry.space_group_name_H-M   'P 1'
#
loop_
_entity.id
_entity.type
_entity.pdbx_description
1 polymer ?
#
loop_
_entity_poly.entity_id
_entity_poly.type
_entity_poly.pdbx_seq_one_letter_code
_entity_poly.pdbx_strand_id
1 'polypeptide(L)'
;MNYLKYRSAFRFYYKDNKMFFVSHNQKFTIKIDEEEYVKIHRMLGVFADGLEEKQAYEAYPQYKKIIDFLRKIGMIYSIDLALLRKHQDKLYYPIIETQSNSITDDLSVIEACTVEIREDFLAATEIANLCAMNDVSYRLLKHSEEDLVVSINNSRIKVINNFLNANNEIIIAPKEKSKLLYMREKSVSRDKITPKLLSKFNFYSLIEAIILREEESVFLINDELEVKKKKWFNLNSFNTKEQLTEELSDSDSIKSLNALEIFLDTYCSRIQSFNGNPEYGIYNQLPLQVFTIQYYSTDNKLVNMYLADLNYERLSKYVTEVVFAEVLRESYGNHYTILQNEKIIHDTVNSYTNTVVKKVELEELEEFETIQELLAERNIAVYTSIELQDDGKYRIRITDQQLDKVYQYKIPIYQLEYIPGVIYTFISSIENGIELEKAGFFELELINQRRLNGNYGSAEHNVNVLNRNNISWNHTNISSILKEIGFAYNVWEMRA
;
A
#
# COMPACT_ATOMS: atom_id res chain seq x y z
N MET A 1 23.62 1.07 -36.82
CA MET A 1 22.55 1.01 -37.84
C MET A 1 21.26 0.66 -37.11
N ASN A 2 20.21 1.48 -37.27
CA ASN A 2 18.99 1.33 -36.47
C ASN A 2 18.02 0.31 -37.07
N TYR A 3 17.54 -0.58 -36.20
CA TYR A 3 16.53 -1.59 -36.48
C TYR A 3 15.25 -1.22 -35.75
N LEU A 4 14.11 -1.37 -36.42
CA LEU A 4 12.80 -1.31 -35.79
C LEU A 4 12.47 -2.68 -35.22
N LYS A 5 12.19 -2.71 -33.92
CA LYS A 5 11.80 -3.92 -33.20
C LYS A 5 10.49 -3.74 -32.47
N TYR A 6 9.64 -4.76 -32.56
CA TYR A 6 8.40 -4.89 -31.82
C TYR A 6 8.68 -5.41 -30.41
N ARG A 7 8.10 -4.74 -29.39
CA ARG A 7 8.18 -5.20 -28.00
C ARG A 7 7.34 -6.46 -27.80
N SER A 8 7.99 -7.53 -27.33
CA SER A 8 7.32 -8.82 -27.07
C SER A 8 6.25 -8.76 -25.98
N ALA A 9 6.24 -7.70 -25.18
CA ALA A 9 5.32 -7.49 -24.06
C ALA A 9 3.88 -7.13 -24.47
N PHE A 10 3.67 -6.66 -25.69
CA PHE A 10 2.35 -6.30 -26.17
C PHE A 10 1.67 -7.52 -26.79
N ARG A 11 0.40 -7.71 -26.44
CA ARG A 11 -0.47 -8.70 -27.09
C ARG A 11 -1.43 -7.99 -28.02
N PHE A 12 -1.83 -8.66 -29.09
CA PHE A 12 -2.84 -8.14 -29.99
C PHE A 12 -3.76 -9.23 -30.50
N TYR A 13 -5.02 -8.88 -30.71
CA TYR A 13 -6.04 -9.80 -31.21
C TYR A 13 -7.06 -9.04 -32.05
N TYR A 14 -7.79 -9.77 -32.89
CA TYR A 14 -8.82 -9.23 -33.77
C TYR A 14 -10.21 -9.65 -33.29
N LYS A 15 -11.14 -8.69 -33.22
CA LYS A 15 -12.56 -8.95 -32.91
C LYS A 15 -13.43 -7.81 -33.45
N ASP A 16 -14.60 -8.12 -34.01
CA ASP A 16 -15.62 -7.14 -34.43
C ASP A 16 -15.09 -6.00 -35.32
N ASN A 17 -14.30 -6.33 -36.36
CA ASN A 17 -13.66 -5.36 -37.26
C ASN A 17 -12.73 -4.36 -36.55
N LYS A 18 -12.09 -4.82 -35.48
CA LYS A 18 -11.12 -4.05 -34.70
C LYS A 18 -9.94 -4.92 -34.31
N MET A 19 -8.77 -4.34 -34.40
CA MET A 19 -7.55 -4.87 -33.80
C MET A 19 -7.36 -4.22 -32.43
N PHE A 20 -7.26 -5.04 -31.41
CA PHE A 20 -7.00 -4.65 -30.04
C PHE A 20 -5.52 -4.86 -29.76
N PHE A 21 -4.91 -3.86 -29.16
CA PHE A 21 -3.56 -3.95 -28.61
C PHE A 21 -3.66 -3.78 -27.09
N VAL A 22 -3.07 -4.72 -26.37
CA VAL A 22 -3.16 -4.81 -24.91
C VAL A 22 -1.78 -5.03 -24.33
N SER A 23 -1.37 -4.14 -23.43
CA SER A 23 -0.26 -4.33 -22.49
C SER A 23 -0.74 -4.15 -21.06
N HIS A 24 0.18 -4.25 -20.10
CA HIS A 24 -0.16 -4.08 -18.69
C HIS A 24 -0.62 -2.65 -18.34
N ASN A 25 -0.27 -1.65 -19.16
CA ASN A 25 -0.54 -0.23 -18.90
C ASN A 25 -1.44 0.43 -19.95
N GLN A 26 -1.64 -0.20 -21.09
CA GLN A 26 -2.27 0.44 -22.24
C GLN A 26 -3.20 -0.51 -22.97
N LYS A 27 -4.36 0.01 -23.33
CA LYS A 27 -5.28 -0.65 -24.24
C LYS A 27 -5.71 0.37 -25.29
N PHE A 28 -5.52 0.01 -26.55
CA PHE A 28 -6.05 0.82 -27.65
C PHE A 28 -6.54 -0.08 -28.78
N THR A 29 -7.33 0.51 -29.67
CA THR A 29 -7.97 -0.23 -30.76
C THR A 29 -7.89 0.53 -32.06
N ILE A 30 -7.70 -0.21 -33.16
CA ILE A 30 -7.73 0.33 -34.52
C ILE A 30 -8.86 -0.38 -35.26
N LYS A 31 -9.73 0.36 -35.95
CA LYS A 31 -10.73 -0.22 -36.85
C LYS A 31 -10.04 -0.70 -38.11
N ILE A 32 -10.10 -1.99 -38.38
CA ILE A 32 -9.52 -2.64 -39.56
C ILE A 32 -10.37 -3.85 -39.97
N ASP A 33 -10.30 -4.24 -41.23
CA ASP A 33 -10.85 -5.52 -41.67
C ASP A 33 -9.87 -6.68 -41.39
N GLU A 34 -10.32 -7.91 -41.66
CA GLU A 34 -9.54 -9.12 -41.41
C GLU A 34 -8.30 -9.22 -42.32
N GLU A 35 -8.40 -8.75 -43.57
CA GLU A 35 -7.29 -8.80 -44.52
C GLU A 35 -6.13 -7.89 -44.07
N GLU A 36 -6.46 -6.67 -43.65
CA GLU A 36 -5.50 -5.73 -43.10
C GLU A 36 -4.93 -6.21 -41.77
N TYR A 37 -5.75 -6.87 -40.93
CA TYR A 37 -5.24 -7.53 -39.71
C TYR A 37 -4.14 -8.54 -40.01
N VAL A 38 -4.35 -9.43 -40.98
CA VAL A 38 -3.36 -10.47 -41.34
C VAL A 38 -2.05 -9.82 -41.85
N LYS A 39 -2.14 -8.75 -42.64
CA LYS A 39 -0.96 -8.03 -43.15
C LYS A 39 -0.19 -7.34 -42.03
N ILE A 40 -0.88 -6.63 -41.14
CA ILE A 40 -0.26 -5.98 -39.97
C ILE A 40 0.35 -7.02 -39.03
N HIS A 41 -0.34 -8.15 -38.77
CA HIS A 41 0.17 -9.25 -37.97
C HIS A 41 1.50 -9.77 -38.54
N ARG A 42 1.58 -10.01 -39.86
CA ARG A 42 2.82 -10.47 -40.51
C ARG A 42 3.94 -9.43 -40.39
N MET A 43 3.64 -8.15 -40.59
CA MET A 43 4.61 -7.06 -40.41
C MET A 43 5.16 -7.02 -38.98
N LEU A 44 4.29 -7.10 -37.97
CA LEU A 44 4.71 -7.15 -36.57
C LEU A 44 5.53 -8.40 -36.23
N GLY A 45 5.21 -9.53 -36.88
CA GLY A 45 6.02 -10.75 -36.79
C GLY A 45 7.45 -10.54 -37.29
N VAL A 46 7.64 -9.84 -38.42
CA VAL A 46 8.99 -9.49 -38.90
C VAL A 46 9.70 -8.52 -37.97
N PHE A 47 8.98 -7.54 -37.41
CA PHE A 47 9.56 -6.63 -36.44
C PHE A 47 9.88 -7.29 -35.09
N ALA A 48 9.30 -8.45 -34.76
CA ALA A 48 9.67 -9.17 -33.55
C ALA A 48 11.15 -9.60 -33.58
N ASP A 49 11.69 -9.93 -34.75
CA ASP A 49 13.11 -10.28 -34.93
C ASP A 49 14.00 -9.06 -35.22
N GLY A 50 13.39 -7.91 -35.49
CA GLY A 50 14.05 -6.66 -35.86
C GLY A 50 14.31 -6.53 -37.36
N LEU A 51 13.93 -5.38 -37.94
CA LEU A 51 14.18 -5.06 -39.36
C LEU A 51 14.87 -3.70 -39.49
N GLU A 52 15.85 -3.58 -40.39
CA GLU A 52 16.50 -2.29 -40.66
C GLU A 52 15.46 -1.23 -40.98
N GLU A 53 15.54 -0.06 -40.33
CA GLU A 53 14.50 0.97 -40.41
C GLU A 53 14.18 1.39 -41.85
N LYS A 54 15.21 1.55 -42.70
CA LYS A 54 15.03 1.86 -44.12
C LYS A 54 14.28 0.75 -44.85
N GLN A 55 14.69 -0.50 -44.65
CA GLN A 55 14.06 -1.68 -45.27
C GLN A 55 12.62 -1.86 -44.81
N ALA A 56 12.30 -1.51 -43.55
CA ALA A 56 10.95 -1.59 -43.03
C ALA A 56 9.98 -0.66 -43.78
N TYR A 57 10.37 0.58 -44.04
CA TYR A 57 9.55 1.51 -44.80
C TYR A 57 9.49 1.19 -46.30
N GLU A 58 10.52 0.54 -46.86
CA GLU A 58 10.52 0.07 -48.25
C GLU A 58 9.65 -1.19 -48.44
N ALA A 59 9.66 -2.12 -47.48
CA ALA A 59 8.87 -3.34 -47.53
C ALA A 59 7.37 -3.11 -47.23
N TYR A 60 7.05 -2.10 -46.40
CA TYR A 60 5.69 -1.82 -45.93
C TYR A 60 5.26 -0.36 -46.16
N PRO A 61 5.32 0.18 -47.39
CA PRO A 61 5.13 1.60 -47.65
C PRO A 61 3.72 2.09 -47.30
N GLN A 62 2.69 1.26 -47.54
CA GLN A 62 1.30 1.58 -47.19
C GLN A 62 1.03 1.65 -45.67
N TYR A 63 1.92 1.05 -44.85
CA TYR A 63 1.76 1.00 -43.40
C TYR A 63 2.59 2.04 -42.64
N LYS A 64 3.27 2.95 -43.35
CA LYS A 64 4.12 3.99 -42.73
C LYS A 64 3.45 4.71 -41.56
N LYS A 65 2.20 5.16 -41.73
CA LYS A 65 1.45 5.85 -40.66
C LYS A 65 1.20 4.96 -39.43
N ILE A 66 0.96 3.66 -39.65
CA ILE A 66 0.76 2.70 -38.57
C ILE A 66 2.10 2.45 -37.85
N ILE A 67 3.19 2.27 -38.59
CA ILE A 67 4.53 2.11 -38.01
C ILE A 67 4.88 3.32 -37.15
N ASP A 68 4.72 4.53 -37.67
CA ASP A 68 5.00 5.78 -36.95
C ASP A 68 4.12 5.94 -35.72
N PHE A 69 2.83 5.57 -35.82
CA PHE A 69 1.92 5.56 -34.69
C PHE A 69 2.35 4.57 -33.60
N LEU A 70 2.65 3.32 -33.97
CA LEU A 70 3.12 2.28 -33.06
C LEU A 70 4.45 2.64 -32.39
N ARG A 71 5.33 3.37 -33.09
CA ARG A 71 6.54 3.96 -32.49
C ARG A 71 6.20 5.04 -31.47
N LYS A 72 5.29 5.96 -31.82
CA LYS A 72 4.88 7.06 -30.93
C LYS A 72 4.32 6.55 -29.59
N ILE A 73 3.57 5.45 -29.61
CA ILE A 73 3.02 4.84 -28.40
C ILE A 73 3.98 3.84 -27.73
N GLY A 74 5.20 3.69 -28.26
CA GLY A 74 6.28 2.89 -27.66
C GLY A 74 6.24 1.38 -27.94
N MET A 75 5.34 0.89 -28.79
CA MET A 75 5.24 -0.54 -29.14
C MET A 75 6.34 -1.02 -30.07
N ILE A 76 6.79 -0.14 -30.97
CA ILE A 76 7.96 -0.35 -31.80
C ILE A 76 9.04 0.62 -31.33
N TYR A 77 10.26 0.13 -31.18
CA TYR A 77 11.40 0.97 -30.80
C TYR A 77 12.54 0.78 -31.79
N SER A 78 13.44 1.77 -31.80
CA SER A 78 14.66 1.74 -32.60
C SER A 78 15.82 1.26 -31.72
N ILE A 79 16.61 0.32 -32.21
CA ILE A 79 17.79 -0.22 -31.51
C ILE A 79 18.95 -0.44 -32.50
N ASP A 80 20.18 -0.28 -32.05
CA ASP A 80 21.36 -0.63 -32.86
C ASP A 80 21.49 -2.16 -33.03
N LEU A 81 21.89 -2.61 -34.22
CA LEU A 81 22.05 -4.03 -34.53
C LEU A 81 23.03 -4.76 -33.60
N ALA A 82 24.13 -4.12 -33.21
CA ALA A 82 25.14 -4.74 -32.37
C ALA A 82 24.58 -4.99 -30.97
N LEU A 83 23.84 -4.02 -30.41
CA LEU A 83 23.12 -4.18 -29.15
C LEU A 83 22.04 -5.26 -29.26
N LEU A 84 21.22 -5.23 -30.32
CA LEU A 84 20.18 -6.24 -30.53
C LEU A 84 20.76 -7.66 -30.55
N ARG A 85 21.78 -7.91 -31.37
CA ARG A 85 22.42 -9.24 -31.49
C ARG A 85 23.08 -9.70 -30.19
N LYS A 86 23.61 -8.77 -29.40
CA LYS A 86 24.24 -9.09 -28.12
C LYS A 86 23.22 -9.53 -27.06
N HIS A 87 22.04 -8.92 -27.07
CA HIS A 87 21.10 -9.03 -25.95
C HIS A 87 19.82 -9.82 -26.23
N GLN A 88 19.38 -9.97 -27.48
CA GLN A 88 18.07 -10.53 -27.82
C GLN A 88 17.81 -11.93 -27.24
N ASP A 89 18.86 -12.76 -27.12
CA ASP A 89 18.77 -14.14 -26.65
C ASP A 89 18.94 -14.26 -25.12
N LYS A 90 19.11 -13.13 -24.41
CA LYS A 90 19.30 -13.10 -22.96
C LYS A 90 17.95 -13.18 -22.25
N LEU A 91 17.91 -13.88 -21.13
CA LEU A 91 16.70 -14.08 -20.30
C LEU A 91 16.13 -12.76 -19.77
N TYR A 92 16.98 -11.75 -19.56
CA TYR A 92 16.51 -10.43 -19.11
C TYR A 92 15.87 -9.60 -20.20
N TYR A 93 16.08 -9.92 -21.48
CA TYR A 93 15.69 -9.04 -22.57
C TYR A 93 14.17 -8.84 -22.67
N PRO A 94 13.33 -9.89 -22.53
CA PRO A 94 11.88 -9.70 -22.43
C PRO A 94 11.44 -8.85 -21.22
N ILE A 95 12.20 -8.87 -20.12
CA ILE A 95 11.92 -8.05 -18.94
C ILE A 95 12.12 -6.58 -19.29
N ILE A 96 13.23 -6.23 -19.95
CA ILE A 96 13.52 -4.87 -20.41
C ILE A 96 12.47 -4.42 -21.42
N GLU A 97 12.13 -5.23 -22.42
CA GLU A 97 11.09 -4.87 -23.40
C GLU A 97 9.73 -4.59 -22.77
N THR A 98 9.44 -5.20 -21.62
CA THR A 98 8.19 -4.98 -20.88
C THR A 98 8.24 -3.70 -20.04
N GLN A 99 9.36 -3.45 -19.36
CA GLN A 99 9.42 -2.48 -18.27
C GLN A 99 10.14 -1.17 -18.62
N SER A 100 10.96 -1.17 -19.68
CA SER A 100 11.85 -0.07 -20.01
C SER A 100 11.16 1.05 -20.79
N ASN A 101 11.43 2.31 -20.42
CA ASN A 101 11.10 3.46 -21.25
C ASN A 101 12.14 3.67 -22.38
N SER A 102 13.42 3.42 -22.11
CA SER A 102 14.52 3.52 -23.07
C SER A 102 15.39 2.26 -23.04
N ILE A 103 15.14 1.35 -24.00
CA ILE A 103 15.77 0.03 -24.03
C ILE A 103 17.29 0.15 -24.18
N THR A 104 17.77 1.06 -25.02
CA THR A 104 19.21 1.27 -25.25
C THR A 104 19.94 1.75 -23.99
N ASP A 105 19.34 2.67 -23.24
CA ASP A 105 19.94 3.19 -22.02
C ASP A 105 19.98 2.09 -20.96
N ASP A 106 18.88 1.38 -20.77
CA ASP A 106 18.76 0.30 -19.79
C ASP A 106 19.71 -0.88 -20.08
N LEU A 107 19.91 -1.23 -21.36
CA LEU A 107 20.92 -2.21 -21.75
C LEU A 107 22.33 -1.75 -21.39
N SER A 108 22.63 -0.46 -21.62
CA SER A 108 23.93 0.12 -21.26
C SER A 108 24.17 0.09 -19.75
N VAL A 109 23.12 0.34 -18.96
CA VAL A 109 23.17 0.25 -17.49
C VAL A 109 23.42 -1.20 -17.04
N ILE A 110 22.77 -2.18 -17.66
CA ILE A 110 23.01 -3.61 -17.38
C ILE A 110 24.44 -4.02 -17.70
N GLU A 111 25.00 -3.55 -18.82
CA GLU A 111 26.40 -3.82 -19.18
C GLU A 111 27.40 -3.21 -18.19
N ALA A 112 27.09 -2.03 -17.64
CA ALA A 112 27.97 -1.32 -16.71
C ALA A 112 27.83 -1.79 -15.24
N CYS A 113 26.76 -2.52 -14.91
CA CYS A 113 26.49 -2.91 -13.54
C CYS A 113 27.33 -4.12 -13.10
N THR A 114 27.57 -4.23 -11.80
CA THR A 114 28.11 -5.43 -11.16
C THR A 114 27.20 -5.82 -10.01
N VAL A 115 26.83 -7.11 -10.01
CA VAL A 115 25.97 -7.73 -9.01
C VAL A 115 26.83 -8.37 -7.95
N GLU A 116 26.73 -7.89 -6.73
CA GLU A 116 27.40 -8.46 -5.57
C GLU A 116 26.43 -9.40 -4.87
N ILE A 117 26.84 -10.65 -4.72
CA ILE A 117 26.01 -11.72 -4.18
C ILE A 117 26.63 -12.18 -2.88
N ARG A 118 25.87 -12.16 -1.80
CA ARG A 118 26.33 -12.71 -0.52
C ARG A 118 26.51 -14.23 -0.64
N GLU A 119 27.69 -14.73 -0.32
CA GLU A 119 28.06 -16.14 -0.54
C GLU A 119 27.18 -17.15 0.20
N ASP A 120 26.73 -16.81 1.42
CA ASP A 120 25.89 -17.67 2.25
C ASP A 120 24.38 -17.53 1.95
N PHE A 121 24.00 -16.65 1.00
CA PHE A 121 22.60 -16.50 0.62
C PHE A 121 22.10 -17.77 -0.08
N LEU A 122 20.89 -18.21 0.29
CA LEU A 122 20.25 -19.44 -0.16
C LEU A 122 20.33 -19.66 -1.68
N ALA A 123 20.12 -18.61 -2.48
CA ALA A 123 20.09 -18.67 -3.94
C ALA A 123 21.39 -18.18 -4.61
N ALA A 124 22.47 -17.95 -3.86
CA ALA A 124 23.69 -17.32 -4.36
C ALA A 124 24.27 -18.01 -5.62
N THR A 125 24.46 -19.33 -5.57
CA THR A 125 25.02 -20.12 -6.69
C THR A 125 24.12 -20.06 -7.92
N GLU A 126 22.81 -20.18 -7.75
CA GLU A 126 21.86 -20.17 -8.87
C GLU A 126 21.76 -18.77 -9.51
N ILE A 127 21.87 -17.69 -8.72
CA ILE A 127 21.91 -16.32 -9.23
C ILE A 127 23.22 -16.05 -9.97
N ALA A 128 24.36 -16.49 -9.43
CA ALA A 128 25.65 -16.40 -10.10
C ALA A 128 25.62 -17.08 -11.48
N ASN A 129 25.01 -18.27 -11.57
CA ASN A 129 24.80 -18.98 -12.83
C ASN A 129 23.91 -18.18 -13.79
N LEU A 130 22.81 -17.59 -13.30
CA LEU A 130 21.94 -16.74 -14.12
C LEU A 130 22.67 -15.49 -14.62
N CYS A 131 23.47 -14.83 -13.79
CA CYS A 131 24.31 -13.70 -14.21
C CYS A 131 25.31 -14.13 -15.29
N ALA A 132 26.00 -15.26 -15.11
CA ALA A 132 26.95 -15.79 -16.10
C ALA A 132 26.30 -16.12 -17.44
N MET A 133 25.16 -16.83 -17.44
CA MET A 133 24.41 -17.15 -18.67
C MET A 133 23.93 -15.90 -19.43
N ASN A 134 23.76 -14.80 -18.70
CA ASN A 134 23.24 -13.55 -19.24
C ASN A 134 24.32 -12.49 -19.51
N ASP A 135 25.60 -12.82 -19.35
CA ASP A 135 26.72 -11.88 -19.44
C ASP A 135 26.57 -10.65 -18.53
N VAL A 136 25.95 -10.83 -17.36
CA VAL A 136 25.86 -9.80 -16.31
C VAL A 136 27.05 -9.97 -15.38
N SER A 137 27.85 -8.92 -15.18
CA SER A 137 28.99 -8.96 -14.26
C SER A 137 28.51 -9.24 -12.83
N TYR A 138 29.20 -10.15 -12.14
CA TYR A 138 28.89 -10.47 -10.75
C TYR A 138 30.14 -10.80 -9.96
N ARG A 139 30.05 -10.67 -8.63
CA ARG A 139 31.06 -11.12 -7.68
C ARG A 139 30.41 -11.71 -6.43
N LEU A 140 31.07 -12.71 -5.88
CA LEU A 140 30.68 -13.33 -4.62
C LEU A 140 31.37 -12.60 -3.46
N LEU A 141 30.62 -12.27 -2.41
CA LEU A 141 31.12 -11.61 -1.20
C LEU A 141 30.87 -12.48 0.03
N LYS A 142 31.94 -12.79 0.77
CA LYS A 142 31.88 -13.53 2.05
C LYS A 142 31.02 -12.85 3.11
N HIS A 143 31.08 -11.52 3.15
CA HIS A 143 30.37 -10.71 4.15
C HIS A 143 29.61 -9.58 3.45
N SER A 144 28.29 -9.63 3.55
CA SER A 144 27.38 -8.57 3.14
C SER A 144 26.17 -8.59 4.08
N GLU A 145 25.68 -7.41 4.45
CA GLU A 145 24.42 -7.33 5.19
C GLU A 145 23.24 -7.73 4.30
N GLU A 146 23.31 -7.35 3.03
CA GLU A 146 22.26 -7.52 2.03
C GLU A 146 22.46 -8.82 1.25
N ASP A 147 21.39 -9.44 0.77
CA ASP A 147 21.50 -10.69 0.00
C ASP A 147 22.11 -10.43 -1.39
N LEU A 148 21.63 -9.37 -2.07
CA LEU A 148 22.12 -8.92 -3.36
C LEU A 148 22.33 -7.40 -3.36
N VAL A 149 23.42 -6.94 -3.96
CA VAL A 149 23.71 -5.52 -4.18
C VAL A 149 24.00 -5.29 -5.66
N VAL A 150 23.39 -4.26 -6.23
CA VAL A 150 23.69 -3.78 -7.58
C VAL A 150 24.55 -2.53 -7.46
N SER A 151 25.69 -2.52 -8.14
CA SER A 151 26.61 -1.39 -8.17
C SER A 151 26.97 -0.98 -9.60
N ILE A 152 27.25 0.30 -9.82
CA ILE A 152 27.90 0.81 -11.05
C ILE A 152 29.09 1.65 -10.62
N ASN A 153 30.26 1.42 -11.21
CA ASN A 153 31.49 2.14 -10.84
C ASN A 153 31.79 2.12 -9.33
N ASN A 154 31.53 0.99 -8.67
CA ASN A 154 31.64 0.78 -7.22
C ASN A 154 30.66 1.61 -6.35
N SER A 155 29.71 2.32 -6.95
CA SER A 155 28.62 2.98 -6.24
C SER A 155 27.41 2.06 -6.15
N ARG A 156 26.96 1.77 -4.93
CA ARG A 156 25.73 1.01 -4.65
C ARG A 156 24.52 1.78 -5.18
N ILE A 157 23.72 1.13 -6.01
CA ILE A 157 22.51 1.72 -6.61
C ILE A 157 21.25 1.11 -6.00
N LYS A 158 21.21 -0.23 -5.90
CA LYS A 158 20.05 -0.96 -5.39
C LYS A 158 20.48 -2.19 -4.61
N VAL A 159 19.56 -2.71 -3.82
CA VAL A 159 19.71 -3.98 -3.12
C VAL A 159 18.43 -4.76 -3.21
N ILE A 160 18.54 -6.07 -3.10
CA ILE A 160 17.41 -6.99 -3.06
C ILE A 160 17.61 -7.93 -1.90
N ASN A 161 16.57 -8.07 -1.11
CA ASN A 161 16.58 -8.88 0.09
C ASN A 161 15.37 -9.79 0.15
N ASN A 162 15.59 -10.93 0.80
CA ASN A 162 14.64 -12.00 0.92
C ASN A 162 14.42 -12.32 2.40
N PHE A 163 13.16 -12.47 2.79
CA PHE A 163 12.81 -12.85 4.15
C PHE A 163 11.43 -13.51 4.20
N LEU A 164 11.13 -14.16 5.31
CA LEU A 164 9.79 -14.66 5.63
C LEU A 164 9.06 -13.63 6.49
N ASN A 165 7.80 -13.38 6.17
CA ASN A 165 6.91 -12.55 6.99
C ASN A 165 6.09 -13.39 7.99
N ALA A 166 5.25 -12.72 8.79
CA ALA A 166 4.37 -13.36 9.77
C ALA A 166 3.35 -14.32 9.15
N ASN A 167 2.94 -14.07 7.91
CA ASN A 167 2.04 -14.96 7.15
C ASN A 167 2.79 -16.12 6.48
N ASN A 168 4.07 -16.31 6.82
CA ASN A 168 4.94 -17.35 6.27
C ASN A 168 5.13 -17.24 4.74
N GLU A 169 4.94 -16.04 4.19
CA GLU A 169 5.21 -15.72 2.79
C GLU A 169 6.67 -15.30 2.61
N ILE A 170 7.29 -15.75 1.52
CA ILE A 170 8.60 -15.27 1.10
C ILE A 170 8.42 -13.91 0.43
N ILE A 171 9.05 -12.89 0.99
CA ILE A 171 9.10 -11.56 0.41
C ILE A 171 10.43 -11.34 -0.28
N ILE A 172 10.38 -10.89 -1.53
CA ILE A 172 11.54 -10.46 -2.32
C ILE A 172 11.37 -8.97 -2.59
N ALA A 173 12.13 -8.15 -1.88
CA ALA A 173 11.96 -6.70 -1.88
C ALA A 173 13.26 -5.97 -2.27
N PRO A 174 13.18 -4.94 -3.13
CA PRO A 174 14.32 -4.14 -3.56
C PRO A 174 14.66 -3.04 -2.54
N LYS A 175 14.80 -3.43 -1.26
CA LYS A 175 15.02 -2.51 -0.13
C LYS A 175 16.03 -3.07 0.84
N GLU A 176 16.74 -2.16 1.50
CA GLU A 176 17.68 -2.47 2.57
C GLU A 176 16.98 -3.25 3.69
N LYS A 177 17.68 -4.21 4.31
CA LYS A 177 17.10 -4.98 5.42
C LYS A 177 16.58 -4.12 6.56
N SER A 178 17.22 -2.98 6.81
CA SER A 178 16.79 -1.99 7.82
C SER A 178 15.37 -1.46 7.56
N LYS A 179 15.00 -1.26 6.30
CA LYS A 179 13.65 -0.79 5.89
C LYS A 179 12.62 -1.90 5.85
N LEU A 180 13.05 -3.15 6.02
CA LEU A 180 12.21 -4.34 5.96
C LEU A 180 11.99 -4.98 7.34
N LEU A 181 12.59 -4.42 8.41
CA LEU A 181 12.54 -4.97 9.76
C LEU A 181 11.12 -5.27 10.22
N TYR A 182 10.15 -4.41 9.92
CA TYR A 182 8.75 -4.61 10.31
C TYR A 182 8.07 -5.79 9.63
N MET A 183 8.56 -6.28 8.50
CA MET A 183 7.98 -7.46 7.84
C MET A 183 8.83 -8.71 8.02
N ARG A 184 10.02 -8.58 8.63
CA ARG A 184 11.01 -9.64 8.69
C ARG A 184 10.87 -10.42 9.98
N GLU A 185 10.32 -11.62 9.87
CA GLU A 185 10.30 -12.59 10.96
C GLU A 185 11.55 -13.46 10.94
N LYS A 186 11.84 -14.09 9.78
CA LYS A 186 12.87 -15.12 9.66
C LYS A 186 13.62 -15.04 8.33
N SER A 187 14.79 -15.67 8.28
CA SER A 187 15.48 -15.94 7.01
C SER A 187 14.76 -17.02 6.22
N VAL A 188 14.79 -16.89 4.88
CA VAL A 188 14.27 -17.93 3.98
C VAL A 188 15.13 -19.20 4.07
N SER A 189 14.49 -20.36 4.17
CA SER A 189 15.15 -21.67 4.23
C SER A 189 14.80 -22.55 3.03
N ARG A 190 15.58 -23.64 2.83
CA ARG A 190 15.39 -24.63 1.75
C ARG A 190 14.07 -25.38 1.86
N ASP A 191 13.58 -25.52 3.08
CA ASP A 191 12.34 -26.17 3.45
C ASP A 191 11.11 -25.38 2.96
N LYS A 192 11.27 -24.08 2.67
CA LYS A 192 10.22 -23.23 2.09
C LYS A 192 10.28 -23.13 0.57
N ILE A 193 11.47 -22.98 0.01
CA ILE A 193 11.64 -22.82 -1.44
C ILE A 193 12.98 -23.37 -1.91
N THR A 194 12.98 -23.97 -3.09
CA THR A 194 14.24 -24.41 -3.71
C THR A 194 15.07 -23.20 -4.17
N PRO A 195 16.41 -23.22 -4.03
CA PRO A 195 17.29 -22.15 -4.53
C PRO A 195 17.05 -21.81 -6.01
N LYS A 196 16.78 -22.83 -6.83
CA LYS A 196 16.54 -22.71 -8.27
C LYS A 196 15.25 -21.97 -8.61
N LEU A 197 14.21 -22.09 -7.79
CA LEU A 197 12.97 -21.34 -7.98
C LEU A 197 13.12 -19.91 -7.48
N LEU A 198 13.69 -19.73 -6.28
CA LEU A 198 13.93 -18.43 -5.68
C LEU A 198 14.84 -17.53 -6.54
N SER A 199 15.86 -18.10 -7.19
CA SER A 199 16.79 -17.38 -8.05
C SER A 199 16.11 -16.71 -9.25
N LYS A 200 15.05 -17.30 -9.81
CA LYS A 200 14.33 -16.73 -10.95
C LYS A 200 13.64 -15.41 -10.58
N PHE A 201 12.97 -15.37 -9.44
CA PHE A 201 12.32 -14.15 -8.95
C PHE A 201 13.35 -13.11 -8.53
N ASN A 202 14.43 -13.53 -7.85
CA ASN A 202 15.53 -12.63 -7.52
C ASN A 202 16.17 -12.02 -8.77
N PHE A 203 16.42 -12.83 -9.80
CA PHE A 203 16.97 -12.35 -11.07
C PHE A 203 16.02 -11.39 -11.77
N TYR A 204 14.71 -11.67 -11.77
CA TYR A 204 13.73 -10.74 -12.30
C TYR A 204 13.74 -9.40 -11.53
N SER A 205 13.71 -9.44 -10.19
CA SER A 205 13.84 -8.25 -9.33
C SER A 205 15.15 -7.51 -9.57
N LEU A 206 16.24 -8.24 -9.82
CA LEU A 206 17.57 -7.69 -10.09
C LEU A 206 17.57 -6.86 -11.35
N ILE A 207 17.03 -7.39 -12.45
CA ILE A 207 16.91 -6.66 -13.71
C ILE A 207 16.02 -5.44 -13.53
N GLU A 208 14.84 -5.58 -12.88
CA GLU A 208 13.97 -4.42 -12.61
C GLU A 208 14.65 -3.35 -11.74
N ALA A 209 15.50 -3.75 -10.79
CA ALA A 209 16.26 -2.84 -9.95
C ALA A 209 17.37 -2.12 -10.74
N ILE A 210 18.03 -2.81 -11.68
CA ILE A 210 19.09 -2.24 -12.53
C ILE A 210 18.52 -1.17 -13.46
N ILE A 211 17.37 -1.41 -14.08
CA ILE A 211 16.74 -0.49 -15.05
C ILE A 211 15.95 0.67 -14.40
N LEU A 212 16.25 0.97 -13.12
CA LEU A 212 15.83 2.17 -12.38
C LEU A 212 14.38 2.61 -12.60
N ARG A 213 13.42 1.76 -12.25
CA ARG A 213 11.99 2.12 -12.28
C ARG A 213 11.62 3.14 -11.21
N GLU A 214 10.64 4.00 -11.52
CA GLU A 214 9.97 4.86 -10.54
C GLU A 214 9.24 4.02 -9.47
N GLU A 215 8.69 2.88 -9.87
CA GLU A 215 7.93 1.96 -9.01
C GLU A 215 8.69 0.64 -8.81
N GLU A 216 9.12 0.42 -7.58
CA GLU A 216 9.82 -0.79 -7.15
C GLU A 216 8.84 -1.94 -6.92
N SER A 217 9.11 -3.12 -7.50
CA SER A 217 8.24 -4.28 -7.33
C SER A 217 8.67 -5.16 -6.17
N VAL A 218 7.71 -5.66 -5.41
CA VAL A 218 7.86 -6.62 -4.32
C VAL A 218 7.12 -7.89 -4.70
N PHE A 219 7.79 -9.04 -4.60
CA PHE A 219 7.15 -10.33 -4.77
C PHE A 219 6.82 -10.94 -3.41
N LEU A 220 5.59 -11.41 -3.26
CA LEU A 220 5.14 -12.22 -2.15
C LEU A 220 4.85 -13.63 -2.69
N ILE A 221 5.44 -14.65 -2.09
CA ILE A 221 5.25 -16.05 -2.46
C ILE A 221 4.69 -16.79 -1.25
N ASN A 222 3.47 -17.32 -1.35
CA ASN A 222 2.84 -18.07 -0.26
C ASN A 222 3.33 -19.53 -0.20
N ASP A 223 2.82 -20.29 0.77
CA ASP A 223 3.18 -21.70 0.96
C ASP A 223 2.76 -22.62 -0.21
N GLU A 224 1.78 -22.20 -1.01
CA GLU A 224 1.33 -22.89 -2.22
C GLU A 224 2.14 -22.49 -3.48
N LEU A 225 3.16 -21.65 -3.30
CA LEU A 225 4.00 -21.06 -4.36
C LEU A 225 3.23 -20.15 -5.33
N GLU A 226 2.06 -19.64 -4.93
CA GLU A 226 1.40 -18.56 -5.64
C GLU A 226 2.16 -17.26 -5.42
N VAL A 227 2.28 -16.46 -6.49
CA VAL A 227 3.10 -15.26 -6.49
C VAL A 227 2.21 -14.04 -6.68
N LYS A 228 2.22 -13.14 -5.71
CA LYS A 228 1.61 -11.81 -5.82
C LYS A 228 2.70 -10.77 -6.04
N LYS A 229 2.58 -9.96 -7.09
CA LYS A 229 3.49 -8.84 -7.37
C LYS A 229 2.83 -7.54 -6.91
N LYS A 230 3.40 -6.90 -5.90
CA LYS A 230 2.95 -5.59 -5.38
C LYS A 230 3.96 -4.49 -5.70
N LYS A 231 3.55 -3.24 -5.60
CA LYS A 231 4.44 -2.07 -5.64
C LYS A 231 4.89 -1.73 -4.23
N TRP A 232 6.17 -1.43 -4.03
CA TRP A 232 6.64 -0.93 -2.74
C TRP A 232 6.03 0.44 -2.46
N PHE A 233 5.38 0.61 -1.31
CA PHE A 233 4.83 1.89 -0.91
C PHE A 233 5.89 2.77 -0.25
N ASN A 234 6.09 3.99 -0.77
CA ASN A 234 6.80 5.06 -0.08
C ASN A 234 5.87 6.26 0.01
N LEU A 235 5.74 6.82 1.20
CA LEU A 235 5.03 8.08 1.40
C LEU A 235 5.97 9.23 0.99
N ASN A 236 5.64 9.91 -0.11
CA ASN A 236 6.39 11.04 -0.62
C ASN A 236 5.55 12.30 -0.49
N SER A 237 6.12 13.34 0.14
CA SER A 237 5.53 14.67 0.21
C SER A 237 5.96 15.48 -1.01
N PHE A 238 5.00 16.12 -1.69
CA PHE A 238 5.28 17.04 -2.78
C PHE A 238 4.73 18.43 -2.45
N ASN A 239 5.55 19.45 -2.72
CA ASN A 239 5.13 20.84 -2.66
C ASN A 239 4.38 21.19 -3.95
N THR A 240 3.18 20.66 -4.14
CA THR A 240 2.30 21.15 -5.20
C THR A 240 1.23 22.06 -4.60
N LYS A 241 1.18 23.28 -5.14
CA LYS A 241 0.04 24.22 -5.03
C LYS A 241 -1.18 23.75 -5.84
N GLU A 242 -1.14 22.54 -6.39
CA GLU A 242 -2.24 21.95 -7.14
C GLU A 242 -3.29 21.49 -6.14
N GLN A 243 -4.14 22.45 -5.77
CA GLN A 243 -5.49 22.15 -5.35
C GLN A 243 -6.09 21.21 -6.40
N LEU A 244 -6.27 19.94 -6.07
CA LEU A 244 -7.22 19.09 -6.77
C LEU A 244 -8.61 19.63 -6.43
N THR A 245 -8.97 20.76 -7.05
CA THR A 245 -10.33 21.28 -7.19
C THR A 245 -11.06 20.37 -8.16
N GLU A 246 -11.42 19.19 -7.67
CA GLU A 246 -12.47 18.38 -8.30
C GLU A 246 -13.51 18.13 -7.20
N GLU A 247 -14.75 18.51 -7.49
CA GLU A 247 -15.90 18.16 -6.67
C GLU A 247 -15.97 16.64 -6.60
N LEU A 248 -15.74 16.09 -5.40
CA LEU A 248 -15.84 14.67 -5.16
C LEU A 248 -17.33 14.31 -5.25
N SER A 249 -17.67 13.37 -6.14
CA SER A 249 -19.03 12.81 -6.23
C SER A 249 -19.43 12.16 -4.90
N ASP A 250 -20.75 12.07 -4.64
CA ASP A 250 -21.39 11.54 -3.43
C ASP A 250 -20.57 10.49 -2.66
N SER A 251 -20.38 10.74 -1.36
CA SER A 251 -19.63 9.89 -0.44
C SER A 251 -20.28 8.53 -0.29
N ASP A 252 -19.77 7.55 -1.04
CA ASP A 252 -20.08 6.15 -0.85
C ASP A 252 -18.97 5.54 0.04
N SER A 253 -19.32 5.34 1.31
CA SER A 253 -18.43 4.80 2.34
C SER A 253 -17.89 3.42 1.96
N ILE A 254 -18.68 2.62 1.24
CA ILE A 254 -18.27 1.28 0.79
C ILE A 254 -17.26 1.40 -0.35
N LYS A 255 -17.44 2.33 -1.30
CA LYS A 255 -16.42 2.60 -2.33
C LYS A 255 -15.11 3.05 -1.71
N SER A 256 -15.17 3.92 -0.70
CA SER A 256 -13.96 4.39 -0.02
C SER A 256 -13.24 3.26 0.73
N LEU A 257 -13.97 2.36 1.39
CA LEU A 257 -13.37 1.18 2.01
C LEU A 257 -12.76 0.24 0.96
N ASN A 258 -13.47 -0.02 -0.14
CA ASN A 258 -12.96 -0.83 -1.25
C ASN A 258 -11.70 -0.23 -1.87
N ALA A 259 -11.61 1.11 -1.97
CA ALA A 259 -10.39 1.80 -2.41
C ALA A 259 -9.20 1.50 -1.48
N LEU A 260 -9.42 1.48 -0.16
CA LEU A 260 -8.37 1.10 0.80
C LEU A 260 -7.94 -0.36 0.62
N GLU A 261 -8.87 -1.29 0.36
CA GLU A 261 -8.52 -2.70 0.08
C GLU A 261 -7.77 -2.86 -1.25
N ILE A 262 -8.18 -2.17 -2.31
CA ILE A 262 -7.46 -2.14 -3.60
C ILE A 262 -6.04 -1.59 -3.41
N PHE A 263 -5.87 -0.58 -2.56
CA PHE A 263 -4.55 -0.07 -2.19
C PHE A 263 -3.69 -1.17 -1.55
N LEU A 264 -4.22 -1.92 -0.59
CA LEU A 264 -3.49 -3.01 0.06
C LEU A 264 -3.17 -4.16 -0.90
N ASP A 265 -4.02 -4.42 -1.87
CA ASP A 265 -3.77 -5.42 -2.92
C ASP A 265 -2.66 -5.00 -3.87
N THR A 266 -2.58 -3.70 -4.16
CA THR A 266 -1.63 -3.12 -5.12
C THR A 266 -0.27 -2.84 -4.47
N TYR A 267 -0.25 -2.41 -3.22
CA TYR A 267 0.94 -1.88 -2.56
C TYR A 267 1.39 -2.73 -1.35
N CYS A 268 2.70 -2.88 -1.21
CA CYS A 268 3.35 -3.41 -0.02
C CYS A 268 3.62 -2.23 0.93
N SER A 269 2.85 -2.15 2.02
CA SER A 269 2.86 -1.06 2.98
C SER A 269 3.00 -1.57 4.42
N ARG A 270 3.12 -0.67 5.40
CA ARG A 270 3.09 -1.03 6.83
C ARG A 270 1.68 -1.44 7.31
N ILE A 271 0.65 -1.09 6.57
CA ILE A 271 -0.74 -1.52 6.80
C ILE A 271 -0.95 -2.83 6.05
N GLN A 272 -1.47 -3.85 6.74
CA GLN A 272 -1.68 -5.19 6.19
C GLN A 272 -3.14 -5.45 5.82
N SER A 273 -4.09 -4.92 6.61
CA SER A 273 -5.53 -5.11 6.37
C SER A 273 -6.35 -4.00 7.02
N PHE A 274 -7.47 -3.60 6.40
CA PHE A 274 -8.50 -2.76 7.03
C PHE A 274 -9.72 -3.56 7.48
N ASN A 275 -9.90 -4.78 6.96
CA ASN A 275 -10.95 -5.69 7.38
C ASN A 275 -10.54 -7.15 7.20
N GLY A 276 -9.53 -7.59 7.94
CA GLY A 276 -9.01 -8.94 7.79
C GLY A 276 -7.99 -9.32 8.86
N ASN A 277 -8.36 -10.32 9.67
CA ASN A 277 -7.47 -11.03 10.55
C ASN A 277 -7.92 -12.51 10.61
N PRO A 278 -7.13 -13.44 10.05
CA PRO A 278 -7.51 -14.86 9.95
C PRO A 278 -7.78 -15.54 11.30
N GLU A 279 -7.10 -15.11 12.37
CA GLU A 279 -7.28 -15.68 13.71
C GLU A 279 -8.69 -15.40 14.29
N TYR A 280 -9.44 -14.49 13.67
CA TYR A 280 -10.66 -13.89 14.22
C TYR A 280 -11.91 -14.20 13.40
N GLY A 281 -11.83 -15.08 12.39
CA GLY A 281 -12.99 -15.59 11.64
C GLY A 281 -13.98 -16.44 12.46
N ILE A 282 -13.68 -16.67 13.75
CA ILE A 282 -14.44 -17.51 14.69
C ILE A 282 -15.20 -16.71 15.76
N TYR A 283 -15.22 -15.38 15.69
CA TYR A 283 -15.83 -14.54 16.73
C TYR A 283 -17.34 -14.40 16.54
N ASN A 284 -18.06 -14.07 17.63
CA ASN A 284 -19.50 -13.83 17.57
C ASN A 284 -19.76 -12.50 16.86
N GLN A 285 -20.00 -12.57 15.56
CA GLN A 285 -20.27 -11.41 14.70
C GLN A 285 -21.76 -11.03 14.64
N LEU A 286 -22.62 -11.70 15.40
CA LEU A 286 -24.05 -11.39 15.46
C LEU A 286 -24.45 -11.14 16.92
N PRO A 287 -25.11 -10.00 17.21
CA PRO A 287 -25.63 -9.00 16.26
C PRO A 287 -24.57 -8.00 15.75
N LEU A 288 -23.40 -7.93 16.39
CA LEU A 288 -22.33 -6.95 16.13
C LEU A 288 -21.33 -7.43 15.07
N GLN A 289 -21.21 -6.68 13.98
CA GLN A 289 -20.15 -6.90 12.99
C GLN A 289 -18.83 -6.34 13.49
N VAL A 290 -17.74 -7.08 13.28
CA VAL A 290 -16.40 -6.72 13.78
C VAL A 290 -15.46 -6.51 12.59
N PHE A 291 -14.80 -5.35 12.55
CA PHE A 291 -13.68 -5.05 11.67
C PHE A 291 -12.36 -5.22 12.42
N THR A 292 -11.37 -5.74 11.71
CA THR A 292 -10.01 -5.92 12.21
C THR A 292 -9.03 -5.20 11.31
N ILE A 293 -8.29 -4.26 11.88
CA ILE A 293 -7.27 -3.50 11.19
C ILE A 293 -5.90 -3.95 11.71
N GLN A 294 -5.01 -4.34 10.79
CA GLN A 294 -3.67 -4.84 11.12
C GLN A 294 -2.61 -3.93 10.49
N TYR A 295 -1.67 -3.44 11.29
CA TYR A 295 -0.59 -2.58 10.82
C TYR A 295 0.66 -2.68 11.71
N TYR A 296 1.81 -2.31 11.15
CA TYR A 296 3.06 -2.18 11.91
C TYR A 296 3.28 -0.74 12.37
N SER A 297 3.31 -0.52 13.67
CA SER A 297 3.64 0.79 14.27
C SER A 297 5.05 1.24 13.89
N THR A 298 5.39 2.52 14.04
CA THR A 298 6.75 3.07 13.79
C THR A 298 7.88 2.29 14.46
N ASP A 299 7.61 1.69 15.62
CA ASP A 299 8.54 0.82 16.37
C ASP A 299 8.62 -0.63 15.84
N ASN A 300 8.06 -0.90 14.66
CA ASN A 300 8.01 -2.20 13.99
C ASN A 300 7.25 -3.29 14.78
N LYS A 301 6.25 -2.91 15.59
CA LYS A 301 5.37 -3.87 16.27
C LYS A 301 4.08 -4.06 15.49
N LEU A 302 3.66 -5.32 15.32
CA LEU A 302 2.33 -5.61 14.77
C LEU A 302 1.26 -5.19 15.78
N VAL A 303 0.34 -4.33 15.34
CA VAL A 303 -0.78 -3.83 16.12
C VAL A 303 -2.07 -4.26 15.44
N ASN A 304 -2.98 -4.82 16.25
CA ASN A 304 -4.35 -5.11 15.83
C ASN A 304 -5.27 -4.07 16.47
N MET A 305 -6.18 -3.51 15.67
CA MET A 305 -7.27 -2.67 16.13
C MET A 305 -8.60 -3.32 15.80
N TYR A 306 -9.46 -3.45 16.80
CA TYR A 306 -10.79 -4.05 16.68
C TYR A 306 -11.85 -2.98 16.82
N LEU A 307 -12.80 -2.99 15.89
CA LEU A 307 -13.93 -2.07 15.85
C LEU A 307 -15.18 -2.91 15.66
N ALA A 308 -16.27 -2.58 16.34
CA ALA A 308 -17.53 -3.28 16.19
C ALA A 308 -18.70 -2.32 16.07
N ASP A 309 -19.69 -2.70 15.26
CA ASP A 309 -20.91 -1.94 15.06
C ASP A 309 -22.06 -2.87 14.61
N LEU A 310 -23.30 -2.46 14.87
CA LEU A 310 -24.48 -3.07 14.25
C LEU A 310 -24.68 -2.60 12.81
N ASN A 311 -24.18 -1.40 12.48
CA ASN A 311 -24.31 -0.78 11.18
C ASN A 311 -22.99 -0.86 10.38
N TYR A 312 -22.95 -1.74 9.39
CA TYR A 312 -21.81 -1.91 8.48
C TYR A 312 -21.39 -0.60 7.79
N GLU A 313 -22.36 0.21 7.38
CA GLU A 313 -22.10 1.44 6.62
C GLU A 313 -21.41 2.48 7.52
N ARG A 314 -21.89 2.64 8.75
CA ARG A 314 -21.23 3.48 9.76
C ARG A 314 -19.84 2.95 10.09
N LEU A 315 -19.68 1.63 10.27
CA LEU A 315 -18.37 1.03 10.53
C LEU A 315 -17.39 1.29 9.39
N SER A 316 -17.82 1.09 8.15
CA SER A 316 -17.04 1.38 6.94
C SER A 316 -16.65 2.86 6.88
N LYS A 317 -17.61 3.76 7.12
CA LYS A 317 -17.39 5.20 7.13
C LYS A 317 -16.39 5.61 8.20
N TYR A 318 -16.53 5.08 9.42
CA TYR A 318 -15.63 5.33 10.54
C TYR A 318 -14.20 4.90 10.23
N VAL A 319 -14.03 3.72 9.61
CA VAL A 319 -12.73 3.22 9.17
C VAL A 319 -12.09 4.17 8.17
N THR A 320 -12.85 4.62 7.16
CA THR A 320 -12.34 5.48 6.09
C THR A 320 -12.07 6.92 6.53
N GLU A 321 -12.94 7.49 7.37
CA GLU A 321 -12.90 8.91 7.73
C GLU A 321 -12.01 9.19 8.94
N VAL A 322 -11.89 8.23 9.87
CA VAL A 322 -11.23 8.45 11.16
C VAL A 322 -10.05 7.50 11.31
N VAL A 323 -10.31 6.19 11.29
CA VAL A 323 -9.32 5.21 11.73
C VAL A 323 -8.14 5.11 10.77
N PHE A 324 -8.38 5.26 9.47
CA PHE A 324 -7.33 5.25 8.46
C PHE A 324 -6.24 6.27 8.75
N ALA A 325 -6.59 7.51 9.11
CA ALA A 325 -5.61 8.55 9.42
C ALA A 325 -4.81 8.23 10.71
N GLU A 326 -5.46 7.66 11.73
CA GLU A 326 -4.76 7.22 12.93
C GLU A 326 -3.78 6.08 12.64
N VAL A 327 -4.18 5.12 11.81
CA VAL A 327 -3.30 4.02 11.38
C VAL A 327 -2.11 4.56 10.58
N LEU A 328 -2.32 5.55 9.71
CA LEU A 328 -1.21 6.22 9.02
C LEU A 328 -0.25 6.90 10.02
N ARG A 329 -0.78 7.63 11.02
CA ARG A 329 0.03 8.27 12.06
C ARG A 329 0.85 7.25 12.82
N GLU A 330 0.22 6.19 13.32
CA GLU A 330 0.90 5.16 14.11
C GLU A 330 1.91 4.36 13.27
N SER A 331 1.68 4.20 11.96
CA SER A 331 2.57 3.45 11.07
C SER A 331 3.76 4.27 10.59
N TYR A 332 3.55 5.55 10.26
CA TYR A 332 4.55 6.39 9.56
C TYR A 332 5.06 7.58 10.38
N GLY A 333 4.46 7.86 11.55
CA GLY A 333 4.95 8.83 12.53
C GLY A 333 4.57 10.30 12.27
N ASN A 334 3.96 10.61 11.13
CA ASN A 334 3.49 11.96 10.81
C ASN A 334 2.03 12.17 11.24
N HIS A 335 1.61 13.43 11.39
CA HIS A 335 0.20 13.75 11.58
C HIS A 335 -0.51 13.83 10.23
N TYR A 336 -1.77 13.40 10.21
CA TYR A 336 -2.63 13.41 9.04
C TYR A 336 -3.98 14.07 9.33
N THR A 337 -4.59 14.61 8.27
CA THR A 337 -5.95 15.15 8.24
C THR A 337 -6.70 14.62 7.04
N ILE A 338 -7.95 14.24 7.26
CA ILE A 338 -8.91 13.86 6.23
C ILE A 338 -9.82 15.04 5.95
N LEU A 339 -9.90 15.45 4.68
CA LEU A 339 -10.78 16.53 4.23
C LEU A 339 -11.83 16.01 3.25
N GLN A 340 -13.06 16.48 3.40
CA GLN A 340 -14.13 16.34 2.41
C GLN A 340 -14.60 17.75 2.04
N ASN A 341 -14.54 18.09 0.75
CA ASN A 341 -14.94 19.42 0.26
C ASN A 341 -14.34 20.57 1.10
N GLU A 342 -13.02 20.50 1.36
CA GLU A 342 -12.23 21.44 2.18
C GLU A 342 -12.57 21.48 3.68
N LYS A 343 -13.56 20.72 4.14
CA LYS A 343 -13.89 20.60 5.57
C LYS A 343 -13.08 19.49 6.22
N ILE A 344 -12.53 19.78 7.40
CA ILE A 344 -11.88 18.78 8.25
C ILE A 344 -12.92 17.79 8.74
N ILE A 345 -12.75 16.54 8.33
CA ILE A 345 -13.55 15.40 8.78
C ILE A 345 -12.89 14.78 10.01
N HIS A 346 -11.56 14.62 9.97
CA HIS A 346 -10.76 14.13 11.08
C HIS A 346 -9.34 14.67 10.99
N ASP A 347 -8.68 14.86 12.13
CA ASP A 347 -7.24 15.04 12.20
C ASP A 347 -6.65 14.37 13.44
N THR A 348 -5.43 13.90 13.24
CA THR A 348 -4.66 13.16 14.24
C THR A 348 -3.86 14.07 15.19
N VAL A 349 -4.06 15.39 15.13
CA VAL A 349 -3.39 16.34 16.04
C VAL A 349 -4.13 16.35 17.36
N ASN A 350 -3.49 15.88 18.42
CA ASN A 350 -4.07 15.91 19.75
C ASN A 350 -3.93 17.31 20.37
N SER A 351 -4.98 18.11 20.25
CA SER A 351 -5.20 19.30 21.09
C SER A 351 -5.86 18.85 22.39
N TYR A 352 -5.07 18.60 23.44
CA TYR A 352 -5.67 18.38 24.76
C TYR A 352 -6.09 19.72 25.37
N THR A 353 -7.29 20.17 25.02
CA THR A 353 -8.00 21.16 25.81
C THR A 353 -8.82 20.44 26.89
N ASN A 354 -8.95 21.03 28.07
CA ASN A 354 -9.74 20.47 29.18
C ASN A 354 -11.08 21.21 29.34
N THR A 355 -11.43 22.05 28.37
CA THR A 355 -12.65 22.85 28.40
C THR A 355 -13.79 22.04 27.79
N VAL A 356 -14.67 21.53 28.65
CA VAL A 356 -15.90 20.89 28.21
C VAL A 356 -16.87 21.96 27.73
N VAL A 357 -17.26 21.90 26.45
CA VAL A 357 -18.26 22.78 25.83
C VAL A 357 -19.66 22.25 26.05
N LYS A 358 -19.85 20.94 25.87
CA LYS A 358 -21.15 20.27 26.04
C LYS A 358 -20.94 18.85 26.57
N LYS A 359 -21.78 18.45 27.53
CA LYS A 359 -21.98 17.03 27.89
C LYS A 359 -23.16 16.49 27.09
N VAL A 360 -23.00 15.30 26.53
CA VAL A 360 -24.07 14.59 25.81
C VAL A 360 -24.49 13.43 26.69
N GLU A 361 -25.75 13.43 27.10
CA GLU A 361 -26.33 12.30 27.83
C GLU A 361 -26.51 11.11 26.87
N LEU A 362 -26.42 9.89 27.39
CA LEU A 362 -26.48 8.68 26.55
C LEU A 362 -27.85 8.55 25.85
N GLU A 363 -28.91 9.02 26.51
CA GLU A 363 -30.29 9.10 26.04
C GLU A 363 -30.46 10.02 24.82
N GLU A 364 -29.51 10.93 24.56
CA GLU A 364 -29.51 11.78 23.36
C GLU A 364 -29.05 11.03 22.09
N LEU A 365 -28.50 9.82 22.22
CA LEU A 365 -28.08 9.01 21.07
C LEU A 365 -29.27 8.29 20.44
N GLU A 366 -29.35 8.29 19.11
CA GLU A 366 -30.44 7.63 18.36
C GLU A 366 -30.58 6.14 18.67
N GLU A 367 -29.47 5.47 19.00
CA GLU A 367 -29.42 4.03 19.31
C GLU A 367 -29.39 3.73 20.82
N PHE A 368 -29.80 4.68 21.66
CA PHE A 368 -29.81 4.53 23.11
C PHE A 368 -30.51 3.23 23.58
N GLU A 369 -31.72 2.97 23.10
CA GLU A 369 -32.51 1.80 23.51
C GLU A 369 -31.78 0.49 23.17
N THR A 370 -31.26 0.38 21.95
CA THR A 370 -30.48 -0.79 21.49
C THR A 370 -29.21 -1.00 22.32
N ILE A 371 -28.49 0.08 22.65
CA ILE A 371 -27.29 0.02 23.50
C ILE A 371 -27.66 -0.49 24.90
N GLN A 372 -28.74 0.03 25.49
CA GLN A 372 -29.21 -0.40 26.81
C GLN A 372 -29.63 -1.87 26.81
N GLU A 373 -30.35 -2.32 25.79
CA GLU A 373 -30.76 -3.72 25.63
C GLU A 373 -29.53 -4.63 25.55
N LEU A 374 -28.54 -4.31 24.70
CA LEU A 374 -27.31 -5.10 24.58
C LEU A 374 -26.50 -5.15 25.88
N LEU A 375 -26.37 -4.03 26.59
CA LEU A 375 -25.71 -3.99 27.90
C LEU A 375 -26.42 -4.87 28.92
N ALA A 376 -27.76 -4.84 28.95
CA ALA A 376 -28.57 -5.66 29.84
C ALA A 376 -28.49 -7.15 29.49
N GLU A 377 -28.62 -7.52 28.22
CA GLU A 377 -28.53 -8.89 27.73
C GLU A 377 -27.17 -9.53 28.02
N ARG A 378 -26.09 -8.74 27.92
CA ARG A 378 -24.72 -9.20 28.19
C ARG A 378 -24.32 -9.04 29.66
N ASN A 379 -25.20 -8.54 30.52
CA ASN A 379 -24.93 -8.26 31.93
C ASN A 379 -23.68 -7.38 32.13
N ILE A 380 -23.52 -6.36 31.30
CA ILE A 380 -22.42 -5.39 31.33
C ILE A 380 -22.93 -4.12 32.03
N ALA A 381 -22.43 -3.85 33.24
CA ALA A 381 -22.80 -2.67 34.00
C ALA A 381 -21.79 -1.54 33.77
N VAL A 382 -22.13 -0.59 32.90
CA VAL A 382 -21.26 0.54 32.56
C VAL A 382 -21.96 1.88 32.69
N TYR A 383 -21.16 2.92 32.95
CA TYR A 383 -21.57 4.32 32.79
C TYR A 383 -20.74 4.97 31.69
N THR A 384 -21.40 5.64 30.74
CA THR A 384 -20.73 6.30 29.62
C THR A 384 -20.77 7.81 29.80
N SER A 385 -19.62 8.47 29.67
CA SER A 385 -19.47 9.92 29.68
C SER A 385 -19.01 10.40 28.31
N ILE A 386 -19.77 11.31 27.71
CA ILE A 386 -19.52 11.87 26.38
C ILE A 386 -19.37 13.39 26.51
N GLU A 387 -18.20 13.92 26.20
CA GLU A 387 -17.87 15.34 26.38
C GLU A 387 -17.33 15.94 25.08
N LEU A 388 -18.04 16.93 24.53
CA LEU A 388 -17.54 17.78 23.45
C LEU A 388 -16.57 18.81 24.04
N GLN A 389 -15.35 18.84 23.52
CA GLN A 389 -14.32 19.82 23.90
C GLN A 389 -14.34 21.04 22.97
N ASP A 390 -13.67 22.12 23.36
CA ASP A 390 -13.57 23.38 22.59
C ASP A 390 -12.76 23.28 21.29
N ASP A 391 -12.01 22.19 21.09
CA ASP A 391 -11.36 21.85 19.84
C ASP A 391 -12.30 21.16 18.82
N GLY A 392 -13.57 20.97 19.20
CA GLY A 392 -14.61 20.34 18.38
C GLY A 392 -14.62 18.81 18.43
N LYS A 393 -13.83 18.18 19.31
CA LYS A 393 -13.71 16.72 19.42
C LYS A 393 -14.49 16.19 20.62
N TYR A 394 -15.19 15.09 20.41
CA TYR A 394 -15.82 14.29 21.46
C TYR A 394 -14.78 13.40 22.14
N ARG A 395 -14.84 13.37 23.46
CA ARG A 395 -14.12 12.41 24.32
C ARG A 395 -15.12 11.49 24.99
N ILE A 396 -14.85 10.19 24.88
CA ILE A 396 -15.71 9.14 25.41
C ILE A 396 -14.96 8.42 26.53
N ARG A 397 -15.61 8.31 27.68
CA ARG A 397 -15.15 7.48 28.79
C ARG A 397 -16.23 6.47 29.15
N ILE A 398 -15.82 5.25 29.45
CA ILE A 398 -16.70 4.17 29.89
C ILE A 398 -16.18 3.67 31.24
N THR A 399 -17.00 3.79 32.26
CA THR A 399 -16.74 3.26 33.60
C THR A 399 -17.37 1.89 33.70
N ASP A 400 -16.54 0.85 33.80
CA ASP A 400 -16.96 -0.50 34.12
C ASP A 400 -17.19 -0.59 35.63
N GLN A 401 -18.46 -0.73 36.03
CA GLN A 401 -18.86 -0.77 37.43
C GLN A 401 -18.53 -2.10 38.10
N GLN A 402 -18.35 -3.18 37.32
CA GLN A 402 -18.02 -4.50 37.87
C GLN A 402 -16.54 -4.58 38.22
N LEU A 403 -15.69 -3.96 37.40
CA LEU A 403 -14.24 -3.92 37.62
C LEU A 403 -13.76 -2.69 38.41
N ASP A 404 -14.63 -1.70 38.64
CA ASP A 404 -14.30 -0.38 39.20
C ASP A 404 -13.17 0.31 38.41
N LYS A 405 -13.29 0.28 37.08
CA LYS A 405 -12.28 0.81 36.16
C LYS A 405 -12.90 1.80 35.20
N VAL A 406 -12.14 2.84 34.86
CA VAL A 406 -12.53 3.83 33.87
C VAL A 406 -11.62 3.72 32.67
N TYR A 407 -12.23 3.56 31.50
CA TYR A 407 -11.53 3.49 30.22
C TYR A 407 -11.82 4.73 29.39
N GLN A 408 -10.81 5.29 28.75
CA GLN A 408 -10.97 6.38 27.79
C GLN A 408 -10.67 5.86 26.39
N TYR A 409 -11.52 6.23 25.43
CA TYR A 409 -11.27 5.92 24.02
C TYR A 409 -10.17 6.83 23.47
N LYS A 410 -9.19 6.23 22.77
CA LYS A 410 -7.95 6.92 22.36
C LYS A 410 -8.09 7.78 21.11
N ILE A 411 -9.04 7.45 20.24
CA ILE A 411 -9.22 8.15 18.96
C ILE A 411 -10.20 9.30 19.18
N PRO A 412 -9.80 10.56 18.94
CA PRO A 412 -10.71 11.68 19.01
C PRO A 412 -11.79 11.59 17.92
N ILE A 413 -13.02 12.01 18.22
CA ILE A 413 -14.16 11.88 17.29
C ILE A 413 -14.74 13.26 17.00
N TYR A 414 -14.89 13.62 15.74
CA TYR A 414 -15.51 14.89 15.33
C TYR A 414 -17.03 14.82 15.22
N GLN A 415 -17.56 13.67 14.79
CA GLN A 415 -18.97 13.51 14.46
C GLN A 415 -19.67 12.63 15.49
N LEU A 416 -20.80 13.11 16.01
CA LEU A 416 -21.59 12.42 17.04
C LEU A 416 -22.04 11.02 16.56
N GLU A 417 -22.26 10.86 15.26
CA GLU A 417 -22.74 9.61 14.65
C GLU A 417 -21.83 8.39 14.90
N TYR A 418 -20.53 8.59 15.20
CA TYR A 418 -19.58 7.49 15.43
C TYR A 418 -19.55 6.99 16.88
N ILE A 419 -20.19 7.71 17.81
CA ILE A 419 -20.16 7.36 19.23
C ILE A 419 -20.82 6.01 19.53
N PRO A 420 -21.97 5.64 18.94
CA PRO A 420 -22.54 4.30 19.11
C PRO A 420 -21.54 3.18 18.75
N GLY A 421 -20.80 3.33 17.64
CA GLY A 421 -19.77 2.37 17.22
C GLY A 421 -18.66 2.19 18.25
N VAL A 422 -18.26 3.24 18.99
CA VAL A 422 -17.30 3.10 20.09
C VAL A 422 -17.86 2.28 21.24
N ILE A 423 -19.13 2.51 21.61
CA ILE A 423 -19.77 1.78 22.69
C ILE A 423 -19.96 0.31 22.30
N TYR A 424 -20.39 0.03 21.07
CA TYR A 424 -20.47 -1.32 20.52
C TYR A 424 -19.12 -2.02 20.46
N THR A 425 -18.05 -1.29 20.11
CA THR A 425 -16.69 -1.80 20.16
C THR A 425 -16.30 -2.23 21.58
N PHE A 426 -16.65 -1.45 22.60
CA PHE A 426 -16.42 -1.81 24.00
C PHE A 426 -17.19 -3.08 24.41
N ILE A 427 -18.49 -3.13 24.11
CA ILE A 427 -19.36 -4.29 24.40
C ILE A 427 -18.82 -5.55 23.72
N SER A 428 -18.53 -5.47 22.42
CA SER A 428 -17.99 -6.57 21.63
C SER A 428 -16.66 -7.07 22.18
N SER A 429 -15.81 -6.15 22.66
CA SER A 429 -14.51 -6.51 23.22
C SER A 429 -14.65 -7.31 24.51
N ILE A 430 -15.58 -6.94 25.39
CA ILE A 430 -15.89 -7.73 26.60
C ILE A 430 -16.44 -9.10 26.22
N GLU A 431 -17.41 -9.14 25.29
CA GLU A 431 -18.07 -10.39 24.87
C GLU A 431 -17.08 -11.39 24.25
N ASN A 432 -16.14 -10.90 23.43
CA ASN A 432 -15.18 -11.73 22.71
C ASN A 432 -13.83 -11.86 23.44
N GLY A 433 -13.69 -11.33 24.65
CA GLY A 433 -12.44 -11.41 25.43
C GLY A 433 -11.26 -10.67 24.79
N ILE A 434 -11.52 -9.61 24.04
CA ILE A 434 -10.50 -8.76 23.41
C ILE A 434 -9.98 -7.77 24.45
N GLU A 435 -8.64 -7.67 24.57
CA GLU A 435 -8.01 -6.63 25.37
C GLU A 435 -8.45 -5.24 24.90
N LEU A 436 -9.00 -4.43 25.83
CA LEU A 436 -9.55 -3.12 25.53
C LEU A 436 -8.54 -2.15 24.87
N GLU A 437 -7.24 -2.31 25.13
CA GLU A 437 -6.16 -1.59 24.42
C GLU A 437 -6.15 -1.82 22.92
N LYS A 438 -6.41 -3.06 22.50
CA LYS A 438 -6.53 -3.43 21.09
C LYS A 438 -7.87 -2.96 20.49
N ALA A 439 -8.86 -2.64 21.32
CA ALA A 439 -10.11 -2.01 20.91
C ALA A 439 -10.05 -0.47 20.94
N GLY A 440 -8.86 0.10 21.18
CA GLY A 440 -8.65 1.54 21.18
C GLY A 440 -8.95 2.24 22.50
N PHE A 441 -9.07 1.52 23.62
CA PHE A 441 -9.28 2.09 24.94
C PHE A 441 -8.01 2.03 25.79
N PHE A 442 -7.81 2.99 26.69
CA PHE A 442 -6.78 2.89 27.72
C PHE A 442 -7.41 3.11 29.09
N GLU A 443 -6.89 2.41 30.09
CA GLU A 443 -7.33 2.53 31.48
C GLU A 443 -6.81 3.84 32.08
N LEU A 444 -7.67 4.59 32.77
CA LEU A 444 -7.28 5.79 33.50
C LEU A 444 -6.86 5.44 34.93
N GLU A 445 -5.66 5.85 35.33
CA GLU A 445 -5.18 5.68 36.71
C GLU A 445 -6.09 6.38 37.74
N LEU A 446 -6.26 5.77 38.92
CA LEU A 446 -7.07 6.23 40.07
C LEU A 446 -6.83 7.69 40.49
N ILE A 447 -5.62 8.24 40.30
CA ILE A 447 -5.31 9.65 40.61
C ILE A 447 -6.03 10.60 39.64
N ASN A 448 -6.15 10.22 38.37
CA ASN A 448 -6.90 10.97 37.37
C ASN A 448 -8.41 10.82 37.59
N GLN A 449 -8.88 9.65 38.03
CA GLN A 449 -10.29 9.41 38.36
C GLN A 449 -10.80 10.35 39.49
N ARG A 450 -9.99 10.62 40.53
CA ARG A 450 -10.34 11.55 41.62
C ARG A 450 -10.32 13.02 41.22
N ARG A 451 -9.45 13.42 40.29
CA ARG A 451 -9.41 14.79 39.70
C ARG A 451 -10.59 15.05 38.74
N LEU A 452 -11.15 14.00 38.15
CA LEU A 452 -12.30 14.08 37.25
C LEU A 452 -13.65 14.17 38.00
N ASN A 453 -13.78 13.52 39.16
CA ASN A 453 -15.00 13.54 39.98
C ASN A 453 -15.13 14.76 40.92
N GLY A 454 -14.11 15.62 41.01
CA GLY A 454 -14.16 16.84 41.82
C GLY A 454 -13.45 17.98 41.10
N ASN A 455 -14.22 19.00 40.71
CA ASN A 455 -13.78 20.28 40.12
C ASN A 455 -12.56 20.20 39.20
N TYR A 456 -12.81 20.14 37.89
CA TYR A 456 -11.89 20.30 36.75
C TYR A 456 -10.45 20.71 37.15
N GLY A 457 -9.64 19.70 37.45
CA GLY A 457 -8.22 19.85 37.76
C GLY A 457 -7.39 18.95 36.85
N SER A 458 -6.54 19.57 36.04
CA SER A 458 -5.51 19.01 35.16
C SER A 458 -5.09 17.57 35.44
N ALA A 459 -5.47 16.63 34.57
CA ALA A 459 -4.62 15.47 34.31
C ALA A 459 -3.55 15.94 33.31
N GLU A 460 -2.35 16.24 33.79
CA GLU A 460 -1.19 16.41 32.91
C GLU A 460 -0.86 15.04 32.32
N HIS A 461 -1.26 14.82 31.08
CA HIS A 461 -0.54 13.89 30.23
C HIS A 461 0.51 14.70 29.47
N ASN A 462 1.77 14.23 29.52
CA ASN A 462 2.85 14.73 28.66
C ASN A 462 2.55 14.33 27.20
N VAL A 463 1.55 14.98 26.60
CA VAL A 463 1.30 14.93 25.17
C VAL A 463 1.85 16.24 24.62
N ASN A 464 2.79 16.16 23.67
CA ASN A 464 3.28 17.36 22.98
C ASN A 464 2.08 18.03 22.27
N VAL A 465 1.56 19.10 22.88
CA VAL A 465 0.48 19.89 22.29
C VAL A 465 1.07 20.71 21.16
N LEU A 466 0.76 20.31 19.93
CA LEU A 466 1.18 21.04 18.74
C LEU A 466 0.26 22.24 18.50
N ASN A 467 0.86 23.42 18.40
CA ASN A 467 0.14 24.64 18.04
C ASN A 467 -0.16 24.63 16.55
N ARG A 468 -1.44 24.52 16.17
CA ARG A 468 -1.91 24.47 14.78
C ARG A 468 -1.41 25.63 13.91
N ASN A 469 -1.11 26.78 14.51
CA ASN A 469 -0.65 27.97 13.79
C ASN A 469 0.77 27.84 13.19
N ASN A 470 1.56 26.85 13.61
CA ASN A 470 2.91 26.61 13.10
C ASN A 470 3.01 25.38 12.18
N ILE A 471 1.88 24.75 11.84
CA ILE A 471 1.88 23.49 11.08
C ILE A 471 1.92 23.79 9.59
N SER A 472 2.95 23.25 8.92
CA SER A 472 3.01 23.24 7.46
C SER A 472 2.22 22.07 6.91
N TRP A 473 1.37 22.35 5.93
CA TRP A 473 0.51 21.37 5.28
C TRP A 473 1.15 20.93 3.97
N ASN A 474 1.40 19.63 3.83
CA ASN A 474 1.97 19.06 2.63
C ASN A 474 1.03 18.05 2.01
N HIS A 475 0.91 18.11 0.68
CA HIS A 475 0.30 17.04 -0.08
C HIS A 475 1.21 15.82 -0.06
N THR A 476 0.61 14.66 0.22
CA THR A 476 1.28 13.37 0.05
C THR A 476 0.77 12.69 -1.20
N ASN A 477 1.58 11.79 -1.75
CA ASN A 477 1.17 10.93 -2.84
C ASN A 477 -0.02 10.01 -2.51
N ILE A 478 -0.31 9.77 -1.22
CA ILE A 478 -1.40 8.86 -0.83
C ILE A 478 -2.76 9.35 -1.32
N SER A 479 -3.01 10.66 -1.28
CA SER A 479 -4.29 11.21 -1.70
C SER A 479 -4.50 11.02 -3.21
N SER A 480 -3.45 11.19 -4.02
CA SER A 480 -3.52 10.96 -5.46
C SER A 480 -3.73 9.48 -5.78
N ILE A 481 -2.96 8.60 -5.14
CA ILE A 481 -3.10 7.14 -5.33
C ILE A 481 -4.51 6.67 -4.98
N LEU A 482 -5.04 7.10 -3.84
CA LEU A 482 -6.36 6.66 -3.37
C LEU A 482 -7.49 7.20 -4.25
N LYS A 483 -7.38 8.43 -4.75
CA LYS A 483 -8.35 9.01 -5.68
C LYS A 483 -8.45 8.23 -6.99
N GLU A 484 -7.30 7.81 -7.55
CA GLU A 484 -7.26 7.02 -8.78
C GLU A 484 -8.02 5.68 -8.66
N ILE A 485 -8.17 5.17 -7.43
CA ILE A 485 -8.87 3.92 -7.12
C ILE A 485 -10.24 4.13 -6.44
N GLY A 486 -10.77 5.36 -6.47
CA GLY A 486 -12.16 5.67 -6.09
C GLY A 486 -12.37 6.14 -4.65
N PHE A 487 -11.34 6.55 -3.93
CA PHE A 487 -11.47 7.10 -2.58
C PHE A 487 -12.05 8.53 -2.60
N ALA A 488 -13.06 8.78 -1.78
CA ALA A 488 -13.85 10.01 -1.82
C ALA A 488 -13.31 11.15 -0.92
N TYR A 489 -12.13 11.01 -0.33
CA TYR A 489 -11.58 12.01 0.60
C TYR A 489 -10.16 12.44 0.22
N ASN A 490 -9.78 13.64 0.66
CA ASN A 490 -8.40 14.11 0.56
C ASN A 490 -7.63 13.76 1.83
N VAL A 491 -6.37 13.34 1.69
CA VAL A 491 -5.48 13.03 2.83
C VAL A 491 -4.26 13.94 2.82
N TRP A 492 -4.10 14.72 3.88
CA TRP A 492 -3.06 15.74 4.01
C TRP A 492 -2.10 15.37 5.15
N GLU A 493 -0.79 15.49 4.91
CA GLU A 493 0.23 15.35 5.96
C GLU A 493 0.50 16.71 6.60
N MET A 494 0.60 16.69 7.92
CA MET A 494 0.90 17.85 8.77
C MET A 494 2.31 17.68 9.33
N ARG A 495 3.19 18.64 9.02
CA ARG A 495 4.53 18.72 9.62
C ARG A 495 4.56 19.83 10.65
N ALA A 496 4.80 19.42 11.88
CA ALA A 496 5.04 20.28 13.04
C ALA A 496 6.45 20.84 13.06
#